data_AF-A0A9X8VHS4-F1
#
_entry.id   AF-A0A9X8VHS4-F1
#
_cell.length_a   1.000
_cell.length_b   1.000
_cell.length_c   1.000
_cell.angle_alpha   90.00
_cell.angle_beta   90.00
_cell.angle_gamma   90.00
#
_symmetry.space_group_name_H-M   'P 1'
#
loop_
_entity.id
_entity.type
_entity.pdbx_description
1 polymer ?
#
loop_
_entity_poly.entity_id
_entity_poly.type
_entity_poly.pdbx_seq_one_letter_code
_entity_poly.pdbx_strand_id
1 'polypeptide(L)'
;INPGLSSAHQGYPFANGSNRFWKVIHQAGFTERQLAPEQWQQLKDNGCGITALVARPTVAASELSRDELRSGGEALQEKILRYQPRALAILGKQAFT
;
A
#
# COMPACT_ATOMS: atom_id res chain seq x y z
N ILE A 1 -0.45 0.32 5.56
CA ILE A 1 0.69 0.43 6.51
C ILE A 1 1.63 -0.75 6.29
N ASN A 2 1.16 -1.97 6.54
CA ASN A 2 1.82 -3.22 6.24
C ASN A 2 0.81 -4.21 5.60
N PRO A 3 1.26 -5.35 5.02
CA PRO A 3 0.35 -6.36 4.50
C PRO A 3 -0.54 -6.94 5.62
N GLY A 4 -1.86 -7.01 5.39
CA GLY A 4 -2.74 -7.84 6.23
C GLY A 4 -2.54 -9.33 5.93
N LEU A 5 -2.95 -10.22 6.83
CA LEU A 5 -2.77 -11.68 6.65
C LEU A 5 -3.25 -12.22 5.29
N SER A 6 -4.42 -11.78 4.82
CA SER A 6 -4.94 -12.20 3.50
C SER A 6 -4.03 -11.75 2.35
N SER A 7 -3.48 -10.54 2.41
CA SER A 7 -2.52 -10.05 1.42
C SER A 7 -1.20 -10.79 1.48
N ALA A 8 -0.71 -11.12 2.68
CA ALA A 8 0.49 -11.90 2.85
C ALA A 8 0.34 -13.33 2.33
N HIS A 9 -0.83 -13.95 2.54
CA HIS A 9 -1.13 -15.30 2.06
C HIS A 9 -1.30 -15.36 0.54
N GLN A 10 -2.01 -14.40 -0.05
CA GLN A 10 -2.29 -14.39 -1.50
C GLN A 10 -1.17 -13.78 -2.33
N GLY A 11 -0.25 -13.00 -1.72
CA GLY A 11 0.85 -12.33 -2.42
C GLY A 11 0.45 -11.03 -3.13
N TYR A 12 -0.78 -10.53 -2.90
CA TYR A 12 -1.29 -9.32 -3.54
C TYR A 12 -1.67 -8.25 -2.51
N PRO A 13 -1.40 -6.95 -2.79
CA PRO A 13 -1.82 -5.88 -1.92
C PRO A 13 -3.35 -5.76 -1.88
N PHE A 14 -3.89 -5.48 -0.69
CA PHE A 14 -5.33 -5.28 -0.46
C PHE A 14 -6.22 -6.44 -0.95
N ALA A 15 -5.82 -7.68 -0.66
CA ALA A 15 -6.47 -8.89 -1.16
C ALA A 15 -7.74 -9.31 -0.39
N ASN A 16 -7.97 -8.74 0.79
CA ASN A 16 -9.19 -9.03 1.55
C ASN A 16 -10.41 -8.44 0.82
N GLY A 17 -11.42 -9.26 0.52
CA GLY A 17 -12.63 -8.84 -0.21
C GLY A 17 -13.45 -7.72 0.45
N SER A 18 -13.28 -7.50 1.76
CA SER A 18 -13.87 -6.35 2.47
C SER A 18 -13.08 -5.05 2.30
N ASN A 19 -11.84 -5.12 1.80
CA ASN A 19 -11.00 -3.96 1.57
C ASN A 19 -11.48 -3.17 0.34
N ARG A 20 -11.69 -1.87 0.52
CA ARG A 20 -12.28 -1.01 -0.51
C ARG A 20 -11.26 -0.37 -1.46
N PHE A 21 -9.95 -0.60 -1.26
CA PHE A 21 -8.89 0.09 -2.00
C PHE A 21 -9.11 0.08 -3.52
N TRP A 22 -9.30 -1.10 -4.12
CA TRP A 22 -9.47 -1.26 -5.56
C TRP A 22 -10.70 -0.55 -6.12
N LYS A 23 -11.83 -0.61 -5.39
CA LYS A 23 -13.05 0.12 -5.74
C LYS A 23 -12.84 1.63 -5.65
N VAL A 24 -12.18 2.10 -4.59
CA VAL A 24 -11.96 3.53 -4.34
C VAL A 24 -11.04 4.15 -5.38
N ILE A 25 -9.91 3.54 -5.71
CA ILE A 25 -8.97 4.13 -6.68
C ILE A 25 -9.57 4.19 -8.09
N HIS A 26 -10.40 3.21 -8.46
CA HIS A 26 -11.11 3.24 -9.73
C HIS A 26 -12.14 4.37 -9.75
N GLN A 27 -12.98 4.47 -8.72
CA GLN A 27 -13.99 5.54 -8.63
C GLN A 27 -13.38 6.93 -8.52
N ALA A 28 -12.16 7.05 -7.98
CA ALA A 28 -11.41 8.30 -7.92
C ALA A 28 -10.65 8.63 -9.22
N GLY A 29 -10.69 7.75 -10.24
CA GLY A 29 -10.09 8.00 -11.55
C GLY A 29 -8.61 7.65 -11.69
N PHE A 30 -8.02 6.92 -10.74
CA PHE A 30 -6.64 6.44 -10.86
C PHE A 30 -6.48 5.25 -11.81
N THR A 31 -7.59 4.54 -12.10
CA THR A 31 -7.61 3.42 -13.05
C THR A 31 -8.87 3.48 -13.91
N GLU A 32 -8.73 3.17 -15.20
CA GLU A 32 -9.84 3.16 -16.16
C GLU A 32 -10.94 2.14 -15.81
N ARG A 33 -10.55 1.03 -15.18
CA ARG A 33 -11.45 -0.02 -14.68
C ARG A 33 -11.09 -0.43 -13.25
N GLN A 34 -12.02 -1.07 -12.55
CA GLN A 34 -11.71 -1.70 -11.26
C GLN A 34 -10.80 -2.92 -11.48
N LEU A 35 -9.58 -2.86 -10.95
CA LEU A 35 -8.64 -3.97 -10.96
C LEU A 35 -8.97 -4.98 -9.85
N ALA A 36 -8.74 -6.27 -10.13
CA ALA A 36 -8.69 -7.29 -9.08
C ALA A 36 -7.31 -7.24 -8.37
N PRO A 37 -7.18 -7.70 -7.11
CA PRO A 37 -5.91 -7.66 -6.38
C PRO A 37 -4.72 -8.29 -7.12
N GLU A 38 -4.92 -9.40 -7.81
CA GLU A 38 -3.92 -10.10 -8.61
C GLU A 38 -3.42 -9.28 -9.81
N GLN A 39 -4.18 -8.27 -10.24
CA GLN A 39 -3.85 -7.37 -11.34
C GLN A 39 -3.05 -6.13 -10.88
N TRP A 40 -2.62 -6.05 -9.61
CA TRP A 40 -2.01 -4.86 -9.03
C TRP A 40 -0.82 -4.29 -9.80
N GLN A 41 -0.08 -5.12 -10.53
CA GLN A 41 1.06 -4.68 -11.33
C GLN A 41 0.65 -3.75 -12.50
N GLN A 42 -0.59 -3.84 -12.98
CA GLN A 42 -1.16 -2.97 -14.03
C GLN A 42 -1.37 -1.52 -13.56
N LEU A 43 -1.19 -1.22 -12.27
CA LEU A 43 -1.17 0.17 -11.80
C LEU A 43 -0.08 1.00 -12.47
N LYS A 44 1.04 0.37 -12.85
CA LYS A 44 2.14 1.06 -13.54
C LYS A 44 1.69 1.63 -14.88
N ASP A 45 0.76 0.96 -15.56
CA ASP A 45 0.19 1.39 -16.84
C ASP A 45 -0.61 2.70 -16.68
N ASN A 46 -1.07 2.99 -15.46
CA ASN A 46 -1.79 4.20 -15.08
C ASN A 46 -0.89 5.21 -14.32
N GLY A 47 0.44 5.04 -14.37
CA GLY A 47 1.40 5.89 -13.65
C GLY A 47 1.33 5.77 -12.12
N CYS A 48 0.68 4.73 -11.61
CA CYS A 48 0.49 4.50 -10.18
C CYS A 48 1.36 3.35 -9.66
N GLY A 49 1.65 3.34 -8.35
CA GLY A 49 2.41 2.30 -7.69
C GLY A 49 1.92 2.04 -6.27
N ILE A 50 2.26 0.87 -5.74
CA ILE A 50 1.97 0.48 -4.35
C ILE A 50 3.27 0.11 -3.65
N THR A 51 3.39 0.55 -2.40
CA THR A 51 4.41 0.06 -1.48
C THR A 51 3.83 -0.03 -0.06
N ALA A 52 4.55 -0.69 0.83
CA ALA A 52 4.22 -0.78 2.25
C ALA A 52 5.35 -0.14 3.07
N LEU A 53 4.97 0.43 4.21
CA LEU A 53 5.90 1.04 5.17
C LEU A 53 6.68 -0.07 5.90
N VAL A 54 5.97 -1.09 6.37
CA VAL A 54 6.56 -2.25 7.04
C VAL A 54 6.22 -3.52 6.26
N ALA A 55 7.21 -4.38 6.03
CA ALA A 55 7.03 -5.61 5.26
C ALA A 55 6.34 -6.72 6.06
N ARG A 56 6.53 -6.75 7.39
CA ARG A 56 5.98 -7.78 8.28
C ARG A 56 4.44 -7.79 8.24
N PRO A 57 3.81 -8.93 7.93
CA PRO A 57 2.36 -9.05 8.01
C PRO A 57 1.83 -8.99 9.45
N THR A 58 0.66 -8.39 9.65
CA THR A 58 -0.07 -8.40 10.93
C THR A 58 -1.58 -8.53 10.71
N VAL A 59 -2.35 -8.82 11.77
CA VAL A 59 -3.82 -8.79 11.71
C VAL A 59 -4.29 -7.34 11.67
N ALA A 60 -3.72 -6.50 12.53
CA ALA A 60 -3.98 -5.07 12.63
C ALA A 60 -2.69 -4.26 12.59
N ALA A 61 -2.76 -3.05 12.03
CA ALA A 61 -1.61 -2.15 11.96
C ALA A 61 -1.10 -1.70 13.34
N SER A 62 -1.94 -1.77 14.38
CA SER A 62 -1.58 -1.45 15.77
C SER A 62 -0.59 -2.43 16.39
N GLU A 63 -0.34 -3.58 15.76
CA GLU A 63 0.67 -4.56 16.19
C GLU A 63 2.10 -4.22 15.74
N LEU A 64 2.27 -3.11 15.02
CA LEU A 64 3.58 -2.61 14.63
C LEU A 64 4.18 -1.76 15.75
N SER A 65 5.44 -1.99 16.07
CA SER A 65 6.16 -1.15 17.02
C SER A 65 6.50 0.22 16.40
N ARG A 66 6.79 1.21 17.25
CA ARG A 66 7.26 2.52 16.79
C ARG A 66 8.59 2.43 16.03
N ASP A 67 9.46 1.50 16.43
CA ASP A 67 10.75 1.31 15.79
C ASP A 67 10.58 0.70 14.38
N GLU A 68 9.66 -0.25 14.22
CA GLU A 68 9.32 -0.79 12.89
C GLU A 68 8.77 0.29 11.96
N LEU A 69 7.90 1.16 12.48
CA LEU A 69 7.37 2.29 11.71
C LEU A 69 8.47 3.28 11.32
N ARG A 70 9.41 3.56 12.22
CA ARG A 70 10.54 4.48 11.97
C ARG A 70 11.47 3.93 10.89
N SER A 71 11.96 2.70 11.04
CA SER A 71 12.82 2.07 10.03
C SER A 71 12.10 1.89 8.70
N GLY A 72 10.80 1.60 8.73
CA GLY A 72 9.96 1.58 7.53
C GLY A 72 9.89 2.94 6.84
N GLY A 73 9.84 4.03 7.61
CA GLY A 73 9.84 5.41 7.12
C GLY A 73 11.13 5.78 6.39
N GLU A 74 12.28 5.40 6.94
CA GLU A 74 13.60 5.60 6.30
C GLU A 74 13.66 4.88 4.96
N ALA A 75 13.28 3.60 4.91
CA ALA A 75 13.22 2.82 3.67
C ALA A 75 12.21 3.37 2.66
N LEU A 76 11.08 3.94 3.13
CA LEU A 76 10.12 4.60 2.27
C LEU A 76 10.72 5.88 1.68
N GLN A 77 11.41 6.69 2.48
CA GLN A 77 12.07 7.91 2.02
C GLN A 77 13.09 7.61 0.91
N GLU A 78 13.91 6.58 1.07
CA GLU A 78 14.84 6.13 0.02
C GLU A 78 14.12 5.78 -1.30
N LYS A 79 12.99 5.07 -1.23
CA LYS A 79 12.19 4.76 -2.42
C LYS A 79 11.65 6.02 -3.08
N ILE A 80 11.14 6.97 -2.30
CA ILE A 80 10.57 8.21 -2.85
C ILE A 80 11.66 9.06 -3.51
N LEU A 81 12.83 9.19 -2.90
CA LEU A 81 13.97 9.89 -3.49
C LEU A 81 14.45 9.21 -4.78
N ARG A 82 14.39 7.87 -4.84
CA ARG A 82 14.76 7.10 -6.03
C ARG A 82 13.76 7.22 -7.18
N TYR A 83 12.47 7.04 -6.91
CA TYR A 83 11.43 6.94 -7.94
C TYR A 83 10.77 8.29 -8.27
N GLN A 84 10.92 9.29 -7.40
CA GLN A 84 10.44 10.66 -7.58
C GLN A 84 8.98 10.75 -8.10
N PRO A 85 8.01 10.07 -7.45
CA PRO A 85 6.62 10.18 -7.88
C PRO A 85 6.11 11.60 -7.66
N ARG A 86 5.12 12.03 -8.46
CA ARG A 86 4.48 13.34 -8.32
C ARG A 86 3.85 13.57 -6.96
N ALA A 87 3.39 12.50 -6.30
CA ALA A 87 2.82 12.53 -4.97
C ALA A 87 3.01 11.18 -4.27
N LEU A 88 3.08 11.20 -2.94
CA LEU A 88 2.97 10.03 -2.07
C LEU A 88 1.65 10.11 -1.28
N ALA A 89 0.84 9.06 -1.37
CA ALA A 89 -0.39 8.92 -0.58
C ALA A 89 -0.20 7.90 0.55
N ILE A 90 -0.26 8.35 1.80
CA ILE A 90 -0.13 7.48 2.98
C ILE A 90 -1.52 7.04 3.44
N LEU A 91 -1.78 5.74 3.34
CA LEU A 91 -3.08 5.15 3.70
C LEU A 91 -3.09 4.69 5.16
N GLY A 92 -3.47 5.61 6.05
CA GLY A 92 -3.67 5.38 7.48
C GLY A 92 -3.16 6.54 8.33
N LYS A 93 -4.05 7.19 9.09
CA LYS A 93 -3.72 8.39 9.88
C LYS A 93 -2.58 8.14 10.89
N GLN A 94 -2.61 6.98 11.55
CA GLN A 94 -1.58 6.56 12.52
C GLN A 94 -0.21 6.25 11.90
N ALA A 95 -0.11 6.06 10.58
CA ALA A 95 1.19 5.85 9.93
C ALA A 95 1.91 7.16 9.58
N PHE A 96 1.23 8.30 9.73
CA PHE A 96 1.78 9.61 9.38
C PHE A 96 2.10 10.48 10.60
N THR A 97 1.35 10.31 11.70
CA THR A 97 1.56 11.01 12.98
C THR A 97 2.47 10.23 13.91
#